data_AF-A0A2I1HIA4-F1
#
_entry.id   AF-A0A2I1HIA4-F1
#
_cell.length_a   1.000
_cell.length_b   1.000
_cell.length_c   1.000
_cell.angle_alpha   90.00
_cell.angle_beta   90.00
_cell.angle_gamma   90.00
#
_symmetry.space_group_name_H-M   'P 1'
#
loop_
_entity.id
_entity.type
_entity.pdbx_description
1 polymer ?
#
loop_
_entity_poly.entity_id
_entity_poly.type
_entity_poly.pdbx_seq_one_letter_code
_entity_poly.pdbx_strand_id
1 'polypeptide(L)'
;MVRKKNKRHIQSTPSATSASANETQPKSLTVTDTELQELIHQGLIVDEVHEVLSYNRKSMPWVDNFIRLLIELEKQSNDPREKSYHALMRELFSMKAFRDASSQDGLIPKVEYYRNKIDDRIIDFITQIGKGKKGWLSRGSVATLRQVSTTKRVMDLLNIAENKGPETRGQIIVF
;
A
#
# COMPACT_ATOMS: atom_id res chain seq x y z
N MET A 1 -0.59 69.71 -60.42
CA MET A 1 -0.97 70.42 -59.18
C MET A 1 -0.44 69.64 -57.98
N VAL A 2 0.06 70.37 -56.99
CA VAL A 2 0.89 69.93 -55.85
C VAL A 2 0.09 69.11 -54.83
N ARG A 3 0.68 68.08 -54.19
CA ARG A 3 0.93 68.04 -52.72
C ARG A 3 1.67 66.78 -52.24
N LYS A 4 2.63 67.07 -51.36
CA LYS A 4 3.64 66.26 -50.66
C LYS A 4 3.12 65.95 -49.24
N LYS A 5 3.79 65.02 -48.52
CA LYS A 5 3.73 64.67 -47.06
C LYS A 5 2.70 63.58 -46.67
N ASN A 6 2.92 62.70 -45.68
CA ASN A 6 4.05 62.47 -44.76
C ASN A 6 3.95 61.07 -44.12
N LYS A 7 5.13 60.53 -43.79
CA LYS A 7 5.45 59.37 -42.94
C LYS A 7 4.85 59.47 -41.52
N ARG A 8 4.25 58.40 -40.99
CA ARG A 8 4.30 58.05 -39.55
C ARG A 8 4.37 56.54 -39.34
N HIS A 9 5.40 56.20 -38.58
CA HIS A 9 5.74 54.90 -38.00
C HIS A 9 4.71 54.55 -36.92
N ILE A 10 4.14 53.35 -36.96
CA ILE A 10 3.47 52.74 -35.81
C ILE A 10 4.04 51.34 -35.63
N GLN A 11 4.40 51.11 -34.39
CA GLN A 11 5.23 50.06 -33.82
C GLN A 11 4.46 48.75 -33.71
N SER A 12 5.07 47.66 -34.15
CA SER A 12 4.52 46.31 -34.10
C SER A 12 4.24 45.87 -32.66
N THR A 13 2.99 45.50 -32.37
CA THR A 13 2.62 44.78 -31.15
C THR A 13 2.82 43.28 -31.39
N PRO A 14 3.70 42.59 -30.65
CA PRO A 14 3.82 41.13 -30.76
C PRO A 14 2.71 40.43 -29.97
N SER A 15 2.19 39.37 -30.59
CA SER A 15 1.23 38.41 -30.05
C SER A 15 1.55 37.97 -28.62
N ALA A 16 0.56 38.06 -27.74
CA ALA A 16 0.63 37.49 -26.41
C ALA A 16 0.64 35.96 -26.50
N THR A 17 1.75 35.42 -26.02
CA THR A 17 2.07 34.03 -25.74
C THR A 17 0.93 33.30 -25.02
N SER A 18 0.60 32.12 -25.52
CA SER A 18 -0.19 31.09 -24.84
C SER A 18 0.36 30.85 -23.43
N ALA A 19 -0.48 31.04 -22.42
CA ALA A 19 -0.20 30.57 -21.06
C ALA A 19 -0.03 29.05 -21.10
N SER A 20 1.21 28.59 -21.10
CA SER A 20 1.55 27.21 -20.77
C SER A 20 1.15 27.01 -19.32
N ALA A 21 0.02 26.34 -19.10
CA ALA A 21 -0.31 25.77 -17.81
C ALA A 21 0.86 24.86 -17.42
N ASN A 22 1.72 25.34 -16.53
CA ASN A 22 2.68 24.48 -15.87
C ASN A 22 1.86 23.54 -14.99
N GLU A 23 1.46 22.39 -15.55
CA GLU A 23 1.10 21.24 -14.76
C GLU A 23 2.30 20.94 -13.86
N THR A 24 2.20 21.38 -12.60
CA THR A 24 3.23 21.15 -11.61
C THR A 24 3.24 19.66 -11.37
N GLN A 25 4.25 18.96 -11.90
CA GLN A 25 4.41 17.55 -11.59
C GLN A 25 4.47 17.38 -10.07
N PRO A 26 3.71 16.43 -9.49
CA PRO A 26 3.74 16.20 -8.05
C PRO A 26 5.16 15.82 -7.65
N LYS A 27 5.82 16.68 -6.88
CA LYS A 27 7.12 16.36 -6.28
C LYS A 27 6.88 15.41 -5.11
N SER A 28 7.22 14.13 -5.30
CA SER A 28 7.30 13.19 -4.19
C SER A 28 8.51 13.53 -3.31
N LEU A 29 8.27 13.75 -2.02
CA LEU A 29 9.31 14.02 -1.03
C LEU A 29 9.30 12.88 0.01
N THR A 30 10.44 12.22 0.18
CA THR A 30 10.62 11.26 1.30
C THR A 30 11.11 12.03 2.50
N VAL A 31 10.32 12.01 3.58
CA VAL A 31 10.63 12.68 4.85
C VAL A 31 10.42 11.70 6.00
N THR A 32 11.11 11.94 7.11
CA THR A 32 10.83 11.29 8.39
C THR A 32 9.52 11.83 8.98
N ASP A 33 8.91 11.10 9.93
CA ASP A 33 7.68 11.54 10.60
C ASP A 33 7.83 12.91 11.28
N THR A 34 9.00 13.15 11.88
CA THR A 34 9.32 14.42 12.53
C THR A 34 9.40 15.56 11.53
N GLU A 35 10.05 15.34 10.39
CA GLU A 35 10.13 16.33 9.31
C GLU A 35 8.75 16.58 8.69
N LEU A 36 7.93 15.54 8.52
CA LEU A 36 6.56 15.69 8.03
C LEU A 36 5.71 16.55 8.97
N GLN A 37 5.79 16.31 10.28
CA GLN A 37 5.09 17.14 11.27
C GLN A 37 5.56 18.59 11.24
N GLU A 38 6.87 18.83 11.11
CA GLU A 38 7.41 20.17 11.02
C GLU A 38 6.97 20.88 9.73
N LEU A 39 6.96 20.18 8.60
CA LEU A 39 6.48 20.70 7.32
C LEU A 39 4.99 21.03 7.36
N ILE A 40 4.16 20.18 7.98
CA ILE A 40 2.74 20.45 8.19
C ILE A 40 2.56 21.70 9.08
N HIS A 41 3.35 21.83 10.15
CA HIS A 41 3.33 23.05 10.99
C HIS A 41 3.78 24.31 10.22
N GLN A 42 4.67 24.16 9.24
CA GLN A 42 5.11 25.24 8.34
C GLN A 42 4.08 25.54 7.22
N GLY A 43 2.95 24.84 7.18
CA GLY A 43 1.86 25.08 6.23
C GLY A 43 1.93 24.24 4.95
N LEU A 44 2.72 23.16 4.92
CA LEU A 44 2.69 22.20 3.81
C LEU A 44 1.31 21.53 3.76
N ILE A 45 0.61 21.72 2.64
CA ILE A 45 -0.60 20.98 2.31
C ILE A 45 -0.18 19.69 1.63
N VAL A 46 -0.50 18.56 2.25
CA VAL A 46 -0.15 17.23 1.74
C VAL A 46 -1.39 16.57 1.16
N ASP A 47 -1.38 16.35 -0.16
CA ASP A 47 -2.49 15.69 -0.86
C ASP A 47 -2.57 14.19 -0.54
N GLU A 48 -1.44 13.50 -0.48
CA GLU A 48 -1.35 12.07 -0.17
C GLU A 48 -0.03 11.73 0.54
N VAL A 49 -0.11 11.05 1.68
CA VAL A 49 1.07 10.51 2.37
C VAL A 49 1.15 9.01 2.07
N HIS A 50 2.13 8.62 1.27
CA HIS A 50 2.52 7.22 1.17
C HIS A 50 3.56 6.90 2.24
N GLU A 51 3.12 6.23 3.30
CA GLU A 51 4.02 5.76 4.34
C GLU A 51 4.99 4.72 3.76
N VAL A 52 6.25 5.12 3.57
CA VAL A 52 7.31 4.20 3.16
C VAL A 52 7.72 3.40 4.38
N LEU A 53 7.16 2.21 4.44
CA LEU A 53 7.43 1.16 5.40
C LEU A 53 8.96 0.86 5.49
N SER A 54 9.65 1.42 6.49
CA SER A 54 11.06 1.11 6.83
C SER A 54 11.22 0.38 8.18
N TYR A 55 11.68 -0.87 8.15
CA TYR A 55 11.91 -1.68 9.35
C TYR A 55 13.41 -1.90 9.55
N ASN A 56 13.84 -2.16 10.79
CA ASN A 56 15.25 -2.41 11.07
C ASN A 56 15.67 -3.79 10.52
N ARG A 57 16.23 -3.77 9.31
CA ARG A 57 16.73 -4.95 8.58
C ARG A 57 17.71 -5.81 9.39
N LYS A 58 18.53 -5.20 10.27
CA LYS A 58 19.48 -5.94 11.11
C LYS A 58 18.78 -6.78 12.17
N SER A 59 17.66 -6.27 12.70
CA SER A 59 16.86 -6.95 13.72
C SER A 59 15.88 -7.97 13.15
N MET A 60 15.44 -7.80 11.90
CA MET A 60 14.43 -8.66 11.25
C MET A 60 14.86 -9.10 9.85
N PRO A 61 16.02 -9.79 9.69
CA PRO A 61 16.54 -10.18 8.37
C PRO A 61 15.65 -11.21 7.65
N TRP A 62 14.78 -11.91 8.39
CA TRP A 62 13.84 -12.88 7.83
C TRP A 62 12.74 -12.24 6.99
N VAL A 63 12.39 -10.96 7.25
CA VAL A 63 11.29 -10.27 6.56
C VAL A 63 11.59 -10.11 5.07
N ASP A 64 12.82 -9.75 4.70
CA ASP A 64 13.24 -9.65 3.30
C ASP A 64 13.15 -10.99 2.57
N ASN A 65 13.64 -12.05 3.20
CA ASN A 65 13.63 -13.39 2.60
C ASN A 65 12.18 -13.85 2.38
N PHE A 66 11.30 -13.57 3.34
CA PHE A 66 9.89 -13.90 3.26
C PHE A 66 9.16 -13.08 2.21
N ILE A 67 9.40 -11.76 2.15
CA ILE A 67 8.83 -10.89 1.10
C ILE A 67 9.28 -11.35 -0.29
N ARG A 68 10.56 -11.68 -0.46
CA ARG A 68 11.09 -12.19 -1.73
C ARG A 68 10.42 -13.51 -2.12
N LEU A 69 10.26 -14.43 -1.18
CA LEU A 69 9.57 -15.69 -1.41
C LEU A 69 8.12 -15.45 -1.88
N LEU A 70 7.39 -14.55 -1.22
CA LEU A 70 6.02 -14.23 -1.59
C LEU A 70 5.90 -13.58 -2.97
N ILE A 71 6.86 -12.71 -3.35
CA ILE A 71 6.92 -12.15 -4.71
C ILE A 71 7.10 -13.26 -5.75
N GLU A 72 7.97 -14.24 -5.46
CA GLU A 72 8.21 -15.35 -6.36
C GLU A 72 6.98 -16.26 -6.48
N LEU A 73 6.36 -16.62 -5.36
CA LEU A 73 5.11 -17.40 -5.33
C LEU A 73 3.96 -16.67 -6.05
N GLU A 74 3.85 -15.35 -5.89
CA GLU A 74 2.86 -14.53 -6.61
C GLU A 74 3.08 -14.59 -8.13
N LYS A 75 4.34 -14.56 -8.59
CA LYS A 75 4.68 -14.63 -10.02
C LYS A 75 4.42 -16.02 -10.62
N GLN A 76 4.66 -17.07 -9.84
CA GLN A 76 4.51 -18.46 -10.29
C GLN A 76 3.06 -18.95 -10.25
N SER A 77 2.18 -18.31 -9.47
CA SER A 77 0.79 -18.73 -9.36
C SER A 77 -0.04 -18.31 -10.58
N ASN A 78 -0.68 -19.30 -11.20
CA ASN A 78 -1.64 -19.12 -12.29
C ASN A 78 -3.08 -18.91 -11.78
N ASP A 79 -3.37 -19.27 -10.52
CA ASP A 79 -4.69 -19.04 -9.93
C ASP A 79 -4.75 -17.59 -9.42
N PRO A 80 -5.65 -16.74 -9.96
CA PRO A 80 -5.78 -15.36 -9.51
C PRO A 80 -6.10 -15.24 -8.01
N ARG A 81 -6.75 -16.24 -7.42
CA ARG A 81 -7.03 -16.28 -5.97
C ARG A 81 -5.77 -16.47 -5.17
N GLU A 82 -4.96 -17.46 -5.52
CA GLU A 82 -3.71 -17.75 -4.84
C GLU A 82 -2.73 -16.58 -5.02
N LYS A 83 -2.70 -15.97 -6.21
CA LYS A 83 -1.95 -14.73 -6.46
C LYS A 83 -2.38 -13.59 -5.54
N SER A 84 -3.69 -13.36 -5.40
CA SER A 84 -4.23 -12.34 -4.49
C SER A 84 -3.89 -12.65 -3.03
N TYR A 85 -3.88 -13.93 -2.65
CA TYR A 85 -3.47 -14.36 -1.32
C TYR A 85 -1.98 -14.07 -1.06
N HIS A 86 -1.08 -14.42 -1.99
CA HIS A 86 0.35 -14.13 -1.84
C HIS A 86 0.64 -12.62 -1.75
N ALA A 87 -0.06 -11.82 -2.55
CA ALA A 87 0.01 -10.37 -2.48
C ALA A 87 -0.46 -9.83 -1.12
N LEU A 88 -1.58 -10.33 -0.59
CA LEU A 88 -2.07 -9.99 0.74
C LEU A 88 -1.04 -10.38 1.81
N MET A 89 -0.52 -11.61 1.78
CA MET A 89 0.44 -12.08 2.78
C MET A 89 1.67 -11.19 2.84
N ARG A 90 2.14 -10.68 1.70
CA ARG A 90 3.29 -9.76 1.65
C ARG A 90 2.98 -8.46 2.38
N GLU A 91 1.80 -7.90 2.13
CA GLU A 91 1.34 -6.68 2.78
C GLU A 91 1.18 -6.87 4.30
N LEU A 92 0.49 -7.94 4.71
CA LEU A 92 0.21 -8.22 6.12
C LEU A 92 1.48 -8.49 6.93
N PHE A 93 2.43 -9.26 6.39
CA PHE A 93 3.69 -9.52 7.09
C PHE A 93 4.56 -8.28 7.21
N SER A 94 4.53 -7.41 6.20
CA SER A 94 5.18 -6.10 6.28
C SER A 94 4.56 -5.31 7.43
N MET A 95 3.25 -5.09 7.42
CA MET A 95 2.53 -4.37 8.48
C MET A 95 2.74 -4.97 9.87
N LYS A 96 2.81 -6.30 9.98
CA LYS A 96 3.14 -6.97 11.25
C LYS A 96 4.52 -6.58 11.74
N ALA A 97 5.53 -6.58 10.87
CA ALA A 97 6.89 -6.18 11.24
C ALA A 97 6.92 -4.72 11.76
N PHE A 98 6.16 -3.81 11.13
CA PHE A 98 6.01 -2.43 11.61
C PHE A 98 5.32 -2.32 12.95
N ARG A 99 4.24 -3.08 13.14
CA ARG A 99 3.54 -3.15 14.41
C ARG A 99 4.48 -3.63 15.51
N ASP A 100 5.25 -4.69 15.24
CA ASP A 100 6.17 -5.27 16.22
C ASP A 100 7.33 -4.32 16.54
N ALA A 101 7.92 -3.66 15.53
CA ALA A 101 8.95 -2.63 15.75
C ALA A 101 8.39 -1.42 16.52
N SER A 102 7.22 -0.91 16.14
CA SER A 102 6.53 0.17 16.85
C SER A 102 6.24 -0.19 18.31
N SER A 103 5.92 -1.46 18.57
CA SER A 103 5.71 -1.97 19.93
C SER A 103 7.01 -2.02 20.73
N GLN A 104 8.14 -2.35 20.09
CA GLN A 104 9.47 -2.30 20.73
C GLN A 104 9.86 -0.86 21.10
N ASP A 105 9.50 0.10 20.24
CA ASP A 105 9.78 1.52 20.44
C ASP A 105 8.74 2.23 21.35
N GLY A 106 7.73 1.51 21.87
CA GLY A 106 6.69 2.08 22.73
C GLY A 106 5.69 3.01 22.03
N LEU A 107 5.63 2.97 20.69
CA LEU A 107 4.78 3.83 19.86
C LEU A 107 3.34 3.30 19.77
N ILE A 108 2.61 3.38 20.89
CA ILE A 108 1.24 2.84 21.04
C ILE A 108 0.29 3.25 19.88
N PRO A 109 0.22 4.53 19.46
CA PRO A 109 -0.67 4.92 18.36
C PRO A 109 -0.35 4.20 17.04
N LYS A 110 0.94 3.98 16.73
CA LYS A 110 1.36 3.22 15.54
C LYS A 110 1.02 1.74 15.65
N VAL A 111 1.19 1.17 16.84
CA VAL A 111 0.79 -0.23 17.09
C VAL A 111 -0.70 -0.42 16.80
N GLU A 112 -1.55 0.49 17.29
CA GLU A 112 -2.99 0.46 17.02
C GLU A 112 -3.34 0.71 15.55
N TYR A 113 -2.64 1.66 14.91
CA TYR A 113 -2.81 1.92 13.47
C TYR A 113 -2.56 0.67 12.63
N TYR A 114 -1.40 0.03 12.78
CA TYR A 114 -1.08 -1.18 12.01
C TYR A 114 -1.97 -2.36 12.39
N ARG A 115 -2.40 -2.46 13.65
CA ARG A 115 -3.36 -3.46 14.11
C ARG A 115 -4.68 -3.35 13.32
N ASN A 116 -5.24 -2.15 13.24
CA ASN A 116 -6.50 -1.91 12.54
C ASN A 116 -6.34 -2.12 11.02
N LYS A 117 -5.24 -1.61 10.45
CA LYS A 117 -4.94 -1.73 9.02
C LYS A 117 -4.80 -3.18 8.56
N ILE A 118 -4.18 -4.04 9.36
CA ILE A 118 -4.09 -5.49 9.10
C ILE A 118 -5.49 -6.10 9.02
N ASP A 119 -6.34 -5.82 10.01
CA ASP A 119 -7.69 -6.37 10.05
C ASP A 119 -8.55 -5.87 8.87
N ASP A 120 -8.45 -4.59 8.52
CA ASP A 120 -9.15 -4.00 7.38
C ASP A 120 -8.73 -4.66 6.06
N ARG A 121 -7.42 -4.90 5.85
CA ARG A 121 -6.93 -5.60 4.66
C ARG A 121 -7.43 -7.02 4.55
N ILE A 122 -7.52 -7.74 5.67
CA ILE A 122 -8.06 -9.11 5.68
C ILE A 122 -9.56 -9.08 5.34
N ILE A 123 -10.31 -8.12 5.90
CA ILE A 123 -11.74 -7.94 5.60
C ILE A 123 -11.94 -7.63 4.12
N ASP A 124 -11.16 -6.71 3.56
CA ASP A 124 -11.22 -6.34 2.14
C ASP A 124 -10.95 -7.55 1.25
N PHE A 125 -9.89 -8.30 1.54
CA PHE A 125 -9.57 -9.51 0.80
C PHE A 125 -10.70 -10.55 0.85
N ILE A 126 -11.23 -10.85 2.04
CA ILE A 126 -12.33 -11.80 2.21
C ILE A 126 -13.56 -11.30 1.46
N THR A 127 -13.84 -10.00 1.49
CA THR A 127 -15.00 -9.40 0.83
C THR A 127 -14.87 -9.41 -0.69
N GLN A 128 -13.69 -9.14 -1.23
CA GLN A 128 -13.47 -9.11 -2.68
C GLN A 128 -13.41 -10.51 -3.28
N ILE A 129 -12.62 -11.39 -2.68
CA ILE A 129 -12.35 -12.73 -3.25
C ILE A 129 -13.42 -13.75 -2.81
N GLY A 130 -13.93 -13.59 -1.59
CA GLY A 130 -14.84 -14.52 -0.93
C GLY A 130 -16.33 -14.16 -1.01
N LYS A 131 -16.73 -13.09 -1.70
CA LYS A 131 -18.14 -12.67 -1.77
C LYS A 131 -19.04 -13.83 -2.18
N GLY A 132 -19.95 -14.24 -1.29
CA GLY A 132 -20.90 -15.33 -1.53
C GLY A 132 -20.31 -16.74 -1.56
N LYS A 133 -19.02 -16.91 -1.25
CA LYS A 133 -18.32 -18.21 -1.24
C LYS A 133 -18.04 -18.59 0.21
N LYS A 134 -18.52 -19.75 0.65
CA LYS A 134 -18.16 -20.37 1.93
C LYS A 134 -17.11 -21.45 1.69
N GLY A 135 -16.20 -21.64 2.64
CA GLY A 135 -15.23 -22.73 2.59
C GLY A 135 -14.33 -22.71 1.35
N TRP A 136 -13.67 -21.57 1.10
CA TRP A 136 -12.90 -21.34 -0.12
C TRP A 136 -11.42 -21.04 0.13
N LEU A 137 -11.04 -20.77 1.38
CA LEU A 137 -9.64 -20.68 1.83
C LEU A 137 -9.20 -22.02 2.42
N SER A 138 -7.95 -22.40 2.15
CA SER A 138 -7.39 -23.60 2.79
C SER A 138 -7.28 -23.40 4.32
N ARG A 139 -7.33 -24.50 5.06
CA ARG A 139 -7.09 -24.50 6.51
C ARG A 139 -5.73 -23.88 6.88
N GLY A 140 -4.69 -24.15 6.09
CA GLY A 140 -3.36 -23.56 6.25
C GLY A 140 -3.37 -22.04 6.08
N SER A 141 -4.01 -21.54 5.03
CA SER A 141 -4.16 -20.10 4.78
C SER A 141 -4.91 -19.40 5.92
N VAL A 142 -5.99 -20.00 6.40
CA VAL A 142 -6.75 -19.47 7.55
C VAL A 142 -5.91 -19.44 8.81
N ALA A 143 -5.16 -20.50 9.11
CA ALA A 143 -4.28 -20.55 10.27
C ALA A 143 -3.25 -19.41 10.25
N THR A 144 -2.63 -19.15 9.09
CA THR A 144 -1.66 -18.05 8.94
C THR A 144 -2.33 -16.69 9.11
N LEU A 145 -3.50 -16.48 8.51
CA LEU A 145 -4.24 -15.22 8.67
C LEU A 145 -4.64 -14.97 10.13
N ARG A 146 -5.01 -16.02 10.88
CA ARG A 146 -5.30 -15.91 12.33
C ARG A 146 -4.09 -15.46 13.14
N GLN A 147 -2.86 -15.79 12.75
CA GLN A 147 -1.65 -15.37 13.47
C GLN A 147 -1.40 -13.87 13.38
N VAL A 148 -1.87 -13.22 12.32
CA VAL A 148 -1.69 -11.79 12.09
C VAL A 148 -2.93 -10.97 12.44
N SER A 149 -4.11 -11.59 12.41
CA SER A 149 -5.40 -10.98 12.78
C SER A 149 -5.45 -10.65 14.26
N THR A 150 -6.19 -9.59 14.61
CA THR A 150 -6.23 -9.14 16.01
C THR A 150 -7.62 -8.92 16.60
N THR A 151 -8.66 -8.94 15.77
CA THR A 151 -10.05 -8.77 16.22
C THR A 151 -10.89 -10.03 16.04
N LYS A 152 -11.87 -10.19 16.93
CA LYS A 152 -12.87 -11.26 16.85
C LYS A 152 -13.65 -11.24 15.52
N ARG A 153 -13.95 -10.04 15.01
CA ARG A 153 -14.65 -9.85 13.74
C ARG A 153 -13.93 -10.55 12.58
N VAL A 154 -12.61 -10.37 12.48
CA VAL A 154 -11.81 -11.04 11.45
C VAL A 154 -11.80 -12.55 11.66
N MET A 155 -11.66 -13.01 12.91
CA MET A 155 -11.70 -14.44 13.24
C MET A 155 -13.01 -15.10 12.78
N ASP A 156 -14.15 -14.45 13.03
CA ASP A 156 -15.47 -14.96 12.63
C ASP A 156 -15.58 -15.05 11.09
N LEU A 157 -15.07 -14.06 10.35
CA LEU A 157 -15.02 -14.10 8.89
C LEU A 157 -14.12 -15.22 8.35
N LEU A 158 -12.95 -15.40 8.96
CA LEU A 158 -12.02 -16.49 8.62
C LEU A 158 -12.64 -17.87 8.86
N ASN A 159 -13.40 -18.04 9.95
CA ASN A 159 -14.14 -19.28 10.23
C ASN A 159 -15.15 -19.62 9.13
N ILE A 160 -15.78 -18.62 8.52
CA ILE A 160 -16.73 -18.81 7.41
C ILE A 160 -15.99 -19.13 6.10
N ALA A 161 -14.83 -18.50 5.90
CA ALA A 161 -14.01 -18.70 4.71
C ALA A 161 -13.25 -20.04 4.71
N GLU A 162 -13.01 -20.64 5.87
CA GLU A 162 -12.27 -21.90 6.04
C GLU A 162 -12.93 -23.08 5.33
N ASN A 163 -12.23 -23.66 4.35
CA ASN A 163 -12.65 -24.85 3.64
C ASN A 163 -12.46 -26.08 4.53
N LYS A 164 -13.57 -26.76 4.83
CA LYS A 164 -13.61 -28.01 5.60
C LYS A 164 -13.52 -29.28 4.75
N GLY A 165 -13.25 -29.14 3.44
CA GLY A 165 -13.15 -30.25 2.50
C GLY A 165 -12.04 -31.26 2.88
N PRO A 166 -12.10 -32.49 2.33
CA PRO A 166 -11.11 -33.52 2.63
C PRO A 166 -9.73 -33.05 2.19
N GLU A 167 -8.75 -33.11 3.11
CA GLU A 167 -7.35 -32.81 2.84
C GLU A 167 -6.85 -33.70 1.69
N THR A 168 -6.85 -33.18 0.46
CA THR A 168 -6.07 -33.78 -0.60
C THR A 168 -4.60 -33.57 -0.25
N ARG A 169 -3.99 -34.66 0.20
CA ARG A 169 -2.57 -34.93 0.45
C ARG A 169 -1.65 -33.81 -0.02
N GLY A 170 -0.93 -33.26 0.95
CA GLY A 170 -0.11 -32.07 0.81
C GLY A 170 0.87 -32.12 -0.36
N GLN A 171 0.92 -31.02 -1.08
CA GLN A 171 2.21 -30.41 -1.38
C GLN A 171 2.39 -29.30 -0.35
N ILE A 172 3.06 -29.64 0.74
CA ILE A 172 3.75 -28.65 1.55
C ILE A 172 5.09 -28.47 0.84
N ILE A 173 5.28 -27.35 0.15
CA ILE A 173 6.63 -26.87 -0.14
C ILE A 173 7.06 -26.11 1.11
N VAL A 174 7.87 -26.77 1.94
CA VAL A 174 8.63 -26.11 3.02
C VAL A 174 9.98 -25.72 2.42
N PHE A 175 10.39 -24.47 2.61
CA PHE A 175 11.80 -24.06 2.56
C PHE A 175 12.28 -23.85 3.99
#